data_AF-A0A6M2E699-F1
#
_entry.id   AF-A0A6M2E699-F1
#
_cell.length_a   1.000
_cell.length_b   1.000
_cell.length_c   1.000
_cell.angle_alpha   90.00
_cell.angle_beta   90.00
_cell.angle_gamma   90.00
#
_symmetry.space_group_name_H-M   'P 1'
#
loop_
_entity.id
_entity.type
_entity.pdbx_description
1 polymer ?
#
loop_
_entity_poly.entity_id
_entity_poly.type
_entity_poly.pdbx_seq_one_letter_code
_entity_poly.pdbx_strand_id
1 'polypeptide(L)'
;MGDLYALDFDGVLCDSCGESSLSAVKAAKVRWPVLFDTVDSTLQDWIVDQMHILRPVVETGYENLLLVRLLLEMRIPSIRKSSVTEGLTVDGILENWSKIKPVIMEEWAENRDALIELFGKVRDEWMDNDLATWIGANRYFN
;
A
#
# COMPACT_ATOMS: atom_id res chain seq x y z
N MET A 1 -5.80 -40.56 12.40
CA MET A 1 -5.29 -39.57 11.42
C MET A 1 -5.97 -38.27 11.78
N GLY A 2 -5.27 -37.35 12.44
CA GLY A 2 -5.82 -36.05 12.80
C GLY A 2 -5.33 -35.05 11.77
N ASP A 3 -6.25 -34.52 10.98
CA ASP A 3 -5.92 -33.50 9.98
C ASP A 3 -5.60 -32.19 10.72
N LEU A 4 -4.36 -31.74 10.59
CA LEU A 4 -3.90 -30.46 11.12
C LEU A 4 -4.33 -29.36 10.14
N TYR A 5 -5.42 -28.67 10.46
CA TYR A 5 -5.85 -27.50 9.71
C TYR A 5 -5.12 -26.27 10.24
N ALA A 6 -4.12 -25.79 9.50
CA ALA A 6 -3.54 -24.46 9.71
C ALA A 6 -4.46 -23.45 9.01
N LEU A 7 -5.31 -22.79 9.79
CA LEU A 7 -6.12 -21.66 9.31
C LEU A 7 -5.26 -20.40 9.44
N ASP A 8 -4.78 -19.92 8.29
CA ASP A 8 -4.27 -18.56 8.19
C ASP A 8 -5.47 -17.60 8.27
N PHE A 9 -5.38 -16.58 9.13
CA PHE A 9 -6.47 -15.62 9.34
C PHE A 9 -6.50 -14.55 8.23
N ASP A 10 -5.44 -14.43 7.43
CA ASP A 10 -5.42 -13.57 6.25
C ASP A 10 -6.08 -14.28 5.06
N GLY A 11 -7.29 -13.85 4.69
CA GLY A 11 -7.94 -14.23 3.43
C GLY A 11 -9.08 -15.25 3.51
N VAL A 12 -9.44 -15.78 4.69
CA VAL A 12 -10.60 -16.68 4.84
C VAL A 12 -11.78 -16.05 5.59
N LEU A 13 -11.55 -15.10 6.51
CA LEU A 13 -12.62 -14.46 7.32
C LEU A 13 -12.55 -12.93 7.42
N CYS A 14 -11.41 -12.32 7.09
CA CYS A 14 -11.22 -10.87 7.17
C CYS A 14 -10.46 -10.39 5.93
N ASP A 15 -11.04 -9.44 5.20
CA ASP A 15 -10.32 -8.71 4.16
C ASP A 15 -9.45 -7.62 4.83
N SER A 16 -8.33 -8.04 5.41
CA SER A 16 -7.29 -7.15 5.96
C SER A 16 -6.62 -6.29 4.88
N CYS A 17 -6.92 -6.53 3.60
CA CYS A 17 -6.40 -5.75 2.49
C CYS A 17 -6.93 -4.33 2.50
N GLY A 18 -8.16 -4.11 3.00
CA GLY A 18 -8.74 -2.78 3.14
C GLY A 18 -7.99 -1.92 4.16
N GLU A 19 -7.78 -2.45 5.37
CA GLU A 19 -7.01 -1.77 6.43
C GLU A 19 -5.58 -1.48 5.97
N SER A 20 -4.88 -2.48 5.43
CA SER A 20 -3.49 -2.33 5.02
C SER A 20 -3.32 -1.29 3.90
N SER A 21 -4.24 -1.27 2.92
CA SER A 21 -4.22 -0.31 1.82
C SER A 21 -4.54 1.11 2.29
N LEU A 22 -5.52 1.27 3.18
CA LEU A 22 -5.88 2.58 3.74
C LEU A 22 -4.78 3.10 4.66
N SER A 23 -4.21 2.26 5.52
CA SER A 23 -3.05 2.58 6.35
C SER A 23 -1.86 3.00 5.48
N ALA A 24 -1.65 2.37 4.33
CA ALA A 24 -0.60 2.75 3.40
C ALA A 24 -0.85 4.10 2.73
N VAL A 25 -2.09 4.40 2.33
CA VAL A 25 -2.44 5.73 1.80
C VAL A 25 -2.25 6.81 2.87
N LYS A 26 -2.66 6.55 4.13
CA LYS A 26 -2.43 7.47 5.25
C LYS A 26 -0.94 7.70 5.48
N ALA A 27 -0.13 6.64 5.52
CA ALA A 27 1.30 6.75 5.73
C ALA A 27 2.01 7.45 4.56
N ALA A 28 1.59 7.19 3.32
CA ALA A 28 2.10 7.88 2.14
C ALA A 28 1.77 9.38 2.15
N LYS A 29 0.57 9.77 2.60
CA LYS A 29 0.20 11.18 2.83
C LYS A 29 1.09 11.87 3.85
N VAL A 30 1.46 11.17 4.94
CA VAL A 30 2.40 11.70 5.95
C VAL A 30 3.81 11.84 5.37
N ARG A 31 4.27 10.86 4.59
CA ARG A 31 5.63 10.85 4.02
C ARG A 31 5.82 11.86 2.88
N TRP A 32 4.81 11.99 2.02
CA TRP A 32 4.87 12.77 0.78
C TRP A 32 3.66 13.71 0.62
N PRO A 33 3.38 14.60 1.59
CA PRO A 33 2.14 15.38 1.61
C PRO A 33 1.89 16.17 0.32
N VAL A 34 2.94 16.78 -0.24
CA VAL A 34 2.89 17.58 -1.47
C VAL A 34 2.41 16.78 -2.69
N LEU A 35 2.65 15.45 -2.72
CA LEU A 35 2.19 14.61 -3.83
C LEU A 35 0.69 14.31 -3.74
N PHE A 36 0.11 14.37 -2.54
CA PHE A 36 -1.29 14.05 -2.28
C PHE A 36 -2.22 15.26 -2.34
N ASP A 37 -1.71 16.48 -2.45
CA ASP A 37 -2.51 17.71 -2.54
C ASP A 37 -3.46 17.70 -3.75
N THR A 38 -3.09 17.00 -4.83
CA THR A 38 -3.90 16.88 -6.05
C THR A 38 -4.73 15.59 -6.10
N VAL A 39 -4.75 14.80 -5.04
CA VAL A 39 -5.47 13.52 -5.01
C VAL A 39 -6.92 13.75 -4.59
N ASP A 40 -7.84 13.52 -5.51
CA ASP A 40 -9.27 13.49 -5.23
C ASP A 40 -9.73 12.10 -4.74
N SER A 41 -10.99 12.01 -4.32
CA SER A 41 -11.57 10.76 -3.82
C SER A 41 -11.58 9.66 -4.89
N THR A 42 -11.82 10.01 -6.16
CA THR A 42 -11.88 9.03 -7.27
C THR A 42 -10.52 8.40 -7.52
N LEU A 43 -9.45 9.19 -7.48
CA LEU A 43 -8.08 8.68 -7.60
C LEU A 43 -7.70 7.84 -6.38
N GLN A 44 -8.10 8.26 -5.18
CA GLN A 44 -7.87 7.48 -3.97
C GLN A 44 -8.56 6.10 -4.05
N ASP A 45 -9.82 6.04 -4.47
CA ASP A 45 -10.57 4.79 -4.64
C ASP A 45 -9.87 3.90 -5.68
N TRP A 46 -9.45 4.47 -6.81
CA TRP A 46 -8.69 3.73 -7.82
C TRP A 46 -7.37 3.15 -7.29
N ILE A 47 -6.63 3.91 -6.47
CA ILE A 47 -5.40 3.42 -5.82
C ILE A 47 -5.72 2.22 -4.93
N VAL A 48 -6.77 2.31 -4.09
CA VAL A 48 -7.19 1.20 -3.22
C VAL A 48 -7.55 -0.03 -4.05
N ASP A 49 -8.30 0.13 -5.14
CA ASP A 49 -8.63 -0.96 -6.06
C ASP A 49 -7.38 -1.63 -6.65
N GLN A 50 -6.36 -0.84 -7.04
CA GLN A 50 -5.11 -1.40 -7.56
C GLN A 50 -4.28 -2.07 -6.47
N MET A 51 -4.32 -1.56 -5.24
CA MET A 51 -3.64 -2.19 -4.10
C MET A 51 -4.17 -3.60 -3.80
N HIS A 52 -5.48 -3.84 -4.00
CA HIS A 52 -6.05 -5.18 -3.92
C HIS A 52 -5.46 -6.13 -4.97
N ILE A 53 -5.23 -5.64 -6.20
CA ILE A 53 -4.62 -6.43 -7.27
C ILE A 53 -3.14 -6.70 -6.96
N LEU A 54 -2.42 -5.71 -6.44
CA LEU A 54 -0.99 -5.76 -6.14
C LEU A 54 -0.67 -6.48 -4.83
N ARG A 55 -1.67 -6.89 -4.06
CA ARG A 55 -1.49 -7.62 -2.79
C ARG A 55 -0.52 -8.81 -2.88
N PRO A 56 -0.51 -9.64 -3.96
CA PRO A 56 0.39 -10.79 -4.05
C PRO A 56 1.89 -10.45 -4.07
N VAL A 57 2.27 -9.22 -4.45
CA VAL A 57 3.70 -8.83 -4.48
C VAL A 57 4.19 -8.21 -3.17
N VAL A 58 3.29 -7.98 -2.21
CA VAL A 58 3.60 -7.33 -0.94
C VAL A 58 4.05 -8.38 0.06
N GLU A 59 5.34 -8.35 0.41
CA GLU A 59 5.92 -9.21 1.46
C GLU A 59 5.92 -8.51 2.81
N THR A 60 6.01 -7.17 2.82
CA THR A 60 6.13 -6.36 4.04
C THR A 60 5.30 -5.09 3.97
N GLY A 61 4.83 -4.60 5.12
CA GLY A 61 3.90 -3.46 5.17
C GLY A 61 4.41 -2.16 4.53
N TYR A 62 5.73 -1.89 4.58
CA TYR A 62 6.30 -0.68 3.99
C TYR A 62 6.21 -0.66 2.46
N GLU A 63 6.14 -1.83 1.82
CA GLU A 63 6.03 -1.94 0.36
C GLU A 63 4.70 -1.38 -0.12
N ASN A 64 3.66 -1.42 0.71
CA ASN A 64 2.38 -0.79 0.38
C ASN A 64 2.53 0.73 0.16
N LEU A 65 3.38 1.42 0.93
CA LEU A 65 3.62 2.86 0.73
C LEU A 65 4.26 3.11 -0.63
N LEU A 66 5.20 2.25 -1.01
CA LEU A 66 5.90 2.36 -2.29
C LEU A 66 4.93 2.15 -3.45
N LEU A 67 4.06 1.14 -3.36
CA LEU A 67 3.05 0.86 -4.38
C LEU A 67 2.05 2.02 -4.50
N VAL A 68 1.57 2.58 -3.39
CA VAL A 68 0.67 3.74 -3.41
C VAL A 68 1.31 4.92 -4.15
N ARG A 69 2.56 5.25 -3.84
CA ARG A 69 3.26 6.35 -4.53
C ARG A 69 3.52 6.02 -6.00
N LEU A 70 3.87 4.79 -6.32
CA LEU A 70 4.12 4.36 -7.70
C LEU A 70 2.86 4.48 -8.56
N LEU A 71 1.73 4.01 -8.05
CA LEU A 71 0.40 4.14 -8.65
C LEU A 71 0.02 5.60 -8.87
N LEU A 72 0.40 6.47 -7.94
CA LEU A 72 0.18 7.90 -8.05
C LEU A 72 1.02 8.53 -9.18
N GLU A 73 2.33 8.21 -9.26
CA GLU A 73 3.20 8.66 -10.35
C GLU A 73 2.77 8.12 -11.73
N MET A 74 2.11 6.96 -11.79
CA MET A 74 1.50 6.42 -13.02
C MET A 74 0.30 7.26 -13.49
N ARG A 75 -0.53 7.72 -12.56
CA ARG A 75 -1.76 8.50 -12.88
C ARG A 75 -1.49 9.98 -13.08
N ILE A 76 -0.48 10.51 -12.44
CA ILE A 76 -0.15 11.94 -12.44
C ILE A 76 1.27 12.11 -13.01
N PRO A 77 1.42 12.31 -14.33
CA PRO A 77 2.73 12.47 -14.96
C PRO A 77 3.55 13.64 -14.42
N SER A 78 2.90 14.69 -13.88
CA SER A 78 3.58 15.89 -13.37
C SER A 78 4.37 15.67 -12.07
N ILE A 79 4.05 14.62 -11.31
CA ILE A 79 4.78 14.28 -10.06
C ILE A 79 5.80 13.15 -10.27
N ARG A 80 5.89 12.63 -11.50
CA ARG A 80 6.73 11.50 -11.83
C ARG A 80 8.19 11.83 -11.51
N LYS A 81 8.78 11.02 -10.63
CA LYS A 81 10.21 11.07 -10.30
C LYS A 81 10.93 9.81 -10.77
N SER A 82 10.23 8.69 -10.73
CA SER A 82 10.79 7.39 -11.05
C SER A 82 10.98 7.19 -12.55
N SER A 83 12.09 6.56 -12.95
CA SER A 83 12.36 6.22 -14.36
C SER A 83 11.48 5.08 -14.87
N VAL A 84 10.98 4.25 -13.96
CA VAL A 84 10.26 3.00 -14.27
C VAL A 84 8.76 3.19 -14.54
N THR A 85 8.20 4.38 -14.32
CA THR A 85 6.75 4.63 -14.44
C THR A 85 6.27 4.92 -15.85
N GLU A 86 7.17 5.25 -16.77
CA GLU A 86 6.80 5.46 -18.17
C GLU A 86 6.38 4.13 -18.83
N GLY A 87 5.11 4.05 -19.25
CA GLY A 87 4.55 2.83 -19.84
C GLY A 87 4.32 1.68 -18.85
N LEU A 88 4.51 1.91 -17.55
CA LEU A 88 4.28 0.91 -16.52
C LEU A 88 2.78 0.58 -16.41
N THR A 89 2.48 -0.71 -16.29
CA THR A 89 1.13 -1.21 -16.02
C THR A 89 1.10 -1.94 -14.69
N VAL A 90 -0.10 -2.16 -14.15
CA VAL A 90 -0.28 -2.91 -12.90
C VAL A 90 0.23 -4.34 -13.04
N ASP A 91 -0.02 -5.00 -14.17
CA ASP A 91 0.55 -6.32 -14.48
C ASP A 91 2.09 -6.28 -14.55
N GLY A 92 2.65 -5.22 -15.14
CA GLY A 92 4.10 -5.02 -15.16
C GLY A 92 4.71 -4.89 -13.77
N ILE A 93 4.00 -4.29 -12.82
CA ILE A 93 4.39 -4.26 -11.41
C ILE A 93 4.33 -5.67 -10.82
N LEU A 94 3.24 -6.42 -11.04
CA LEU A 94 3.09 -7.78 -10.54
C LEU A 94 4.25 -8.70 -10.98
N GLU A 95 4.64 -8.62 -12.24
CA GLU A 95 5.69 -9.47 -12.82
C GLU A 95 7.11 -9.06 -12.42
N ASN A 96 7.34 -7.77 -12.17
CA ASN A 96 8.70 -7.21 -12.03
C ASN A 96 8.95 -6.45 -10.73
N TRP A 97 8.11 -6.64 -9.70
CA TRP A 97 8.21 -5.89 -8.44
C TRP A 97 9.60 -5.94 -7.80
N SER A 98 10.24 -7.12 -7.79
CA SER A 98 11.58 -7.31 -7.24
C SER A 98 12.67 -6.48 -7.93
N LYS A 99 12.46 -6.09 -9.20
CA LYS A 99 13.35 -5.22 -9.97
C LYS A 99 12.97 -3.75 -9.85
N ILE A 100 11.68 -3.45 -9.77
CA ILE A 100 11.14 -2.09 -9.64
C ILE A 100 11.46 -1.51 -8.26
N LYS A 101 11.24 -2.29 -7.19
CA LYS A 101 11.43 -1.89 -5.79
C LYS A 101 12.80 -1.25 -5.51
N PRO A 102 13.96 -1.87 -5.84
CA PRO A 102 15.25 -1.25 -5.55
C PRO A 102 15.47 0.06 -6.32
N VAL A 103 14.98 0.15 -7.57
CA VAL A 103 15.13 1.36 -8.39
C VAL A 103 14.37 2.53 -7.77
N ILE A 104 13.10 2.34 -7.42
CA ILE A 104 12.30 3.42 -6.83
C ILE A 104 12.81 3.81 -5.44
N MET A 105 13.29 2.85 -4.64
CA MET A 105 13.88 3.14 -3.32
C MET A 105 15.11 4.05 -3.45
N GLU A 106 15.96 3.80 -4.44
CA GLU A 106 17.15 4.61 -4.73
C GLU A 106 16.76 5.98 -5.30
N GLU A 107 15.93 6.03 -6.34
CA GLU A 107 15.52 7.27 -7.00
C GLU A 107 14.73 8.21 -6.08
N TRP A 108 13.94 7.64 -5.18
CA TRP A 108 13.20 8.40 -4.19
C TRP A 108 14.03 8.76 -2.96
N ALA A 109 15.26 8.22 -2.84
CA ALA A 109 16.15 8.36 -1.69
C ALA A 109 15.46 7.95 -0.37
N GLU A 110 14.73 6.85 -0.41
CA GLU A 110 14.00 6.33 0.74
C GLU A 110 14.82 5.30 1.52
N ASN A 111 14.56 5.22 2.82
CA ASN A 111 15.17 4.24 3.70
C ASN A 111 14.12 3.24 4.19
N ARG A 112 14.43 1.95 4.08
CA ARG A 112 13.51 0.86 4.45
C ARG A 112 13.08 0.96 5.91
N ASP A 113 14.00 1.14 6.84
CA ASP A 113 13.71 1.14 8.27
C ASP A 113 12.83 2.32 8.65
N ALA A 114 13.10 3.50 8.07
CA ALA A 114 12.27 4.68 8.26
C ALA A 114 10.82 4.48 7.76
N LEU A 115 10.65 3.80 6.62
CA LEU A 115 9.31 3.49 6.09
C LEU A 115 8.58 2.44 6.94
N ILE A 116 9.29 1.44 7.46
CA ILE A 116 8.73 0.45 8.39
C ILE A 116 8.24 1.13 9.67
N GLU A 117 9.09 1.97 10.27
CA GLU A 117 8.75 2.73 11.48
C GLU A 117 7.54 3.63 11.25
N LEU A 118 7.52 4.36 10.13
CA LEU A 118 6.40 5.23 9.77
C LEU A 118 5.10 4.45 9.60
N PHE A 119 5.13 3.32 8.89
CA PHE A 119 3.93 2.51 8.68
C PHE A 119 3.39 1.95 9.99
N GLY A 120 4.28 1.43 10.85
CA GLY A 120 3.90 0.95 12.18
C GLY A 120 3.26 2.07 13.01
N LYS A 121 3.92 3.23 13.08
CA LYS A 121 3.42 4.40 13.82
C LYS A 121 2.05 4.85 13.36
N VAL A 122 1.82 4.98 12.04
CA VAL A 122 0.53 5.42 11.49
C VAL A 122 -0.59 4.42 11.80
N ARG A 123 -0.29 3.12 11.74
CA ARG A 123 -1.26 2.08 12.08
C ARG A 123 -1.60 2.10 13.58
N ASP A 124 -0.58 2.20 14.42
CA ASP A 124 -0.76 2.24 15.88
C ASP A 124 -1.54 3.50 16.29
N GLU A 125 -1.19 4.68 15.73
CA GLU A 125 -1.94 5.92 15.95
C GLU A 125 -3.39 5.83 15.47
N TRP A 126 -3.67 5.15 14.37
CA TRP A 126 -5.05 4.98 13.90
C TRP A 126 -5.83 4.04 14.80
N MET A 127 -5.22 2.94 15.23
CA MET A 127 -5.82 2.00 16.19
C MET A 127 -6.15 2.67 17.52
N ASP A 128 -5.25 3.53 18.03
CA ASP A 128 -5.44 4.22 19.31
C ASP A 128 -6.49 5.33 19.24
N ASN A 129 -6.53 6.10 18.15
CA ASN A 129 -7.41 7.26 18.04
C ASN A 129 -8.80 6.92 17.49
N ASP A 130 -8.92 5.90 16.64
CA ASP A 130 -10.17 5.56 15.97
C ASP A 130 -10.27 4.07 15.66
N LEU A 131 -10.33 3.29 16.74
CA LEU A 131 -10.50 1.85 16.71
C LEU A 131 -11.75 1.43 15.91
N ALA A 132 -12.81 2.24 15.91
CA ALA A 132 -14.05 1.92 15.22
C ALA A 132 -13.89 1.97 13.69
N THR A 133 -13.21 2.99 13.15
CA THR A 133 -12.92 3.03 11.71
C THR A 133 -11.77 2.10 11.31
N TRP A 134 -10.83 1.83 12.22
CA TRP A 134 -9.79 0.82 12.00
C TRP A 134 -10.40 -0.60 11.87
N ILE A 135 -11.31 -0.97 12.78
CA ILE A 135 -12.07 -2.23 12.69
C ILE A 135 -12.97 -2.23 11.45
N GLY A 136 -13.65 -1.12 11.15
CA GLY A 136 -14.53 -1.00 9.99
C GLY A 136 -13.82 -1.05 8.63
N ALA A 137 -12.51 -0.78 8.59
CA ALA A 137 -11.68 -0.92 7.39
C ALA A 137 -11.38 -2.39 7.05
N ASN A 138 -11.50 -3.30 8.01
CA ASN A 138 -11.49 -4.74 7.77
C ASN A 138 -12.90 -5.14 7.36
N ARG A 139 -13.12 -5.47 6.08
CA ARG A 139 -14.42 -6.03 5.68
C ARG A 139 -14.56 -7.42 6.32
N TYR A 140 -15.42 -7.50 7.32
CA TYR A 140 -15.96 -8.77 7.80
C TYR A 140 -16.94 -9.27 6.74
N PHE A 141 -16.66 -10.43 6.14
CA PHE A 141 -17.67 -11.13 5.36
C PHE A 141 -18.79 -11.55 6.32
N ASN A 142 -20.02 -11.12 6.02
CA ASN A 142 -21.25 -11.58 6.66
C ASN A 142 -21.97 -12.52 5.70
#